data_AF-A9GKU1-F1
#
_entry.id   AF-A9GKU1-F1
#
_cell.length_a   1.000
_cell.length_b   1.000
_cell.length_c   1.000
_cell.angle_alpha   90.00
_cell.angle_beta   90.00
_cell.angle_gamma   90.00
#
_symmetry.space_group_name_H-M   'P 1'
#
loop_
_entity.id
_entity.type
_entity.pdbx_description
1 polymer ?
#
loop_
_entity_poly.entity_id
_entity_poly.type
_entity_poly.pdbx_seq_one_letter_code
_entity_poly.pdbx_strand_id
1 'polypeptide(L)'
;MRHTRSMGRAELAQLIDRDGLDASEGSRGRLAIAVPAAWARDGADIEIAVPARVTCARCDGGGCDSCARSGAHRAPAEVAARTLRLRLPPDLSGGVTLRLVRPFGEHAPLDQLLVELREDSAASPGVHRVTPPPSDALARSPGASGGGFRRLGAELGAPAVIATLAAIAAVLGLLLGR
;
A
#
# COMPACT_ATOMS: atom_id res chain seq x y z
N MET A 1 31.29 42.11 0.64
CA MET A 1 30.70 40.85 1.13
C MET A 1 29.26 40.78 0.64
N ARG A 2 28.99 40.01 -0.42
CA ARG A 2 27.62 39.79 -0.92
C ARG A 2 27.14 38.45 -0.37
N HIS A 3 26.13 38.49 0.49
CA HIS A 3 25.39 37.29 0.88
C HIS A 3 24.60 36.79 -0.33
N THR A 4 25.10 35.77 -1.01
CA THR A 4 24.28 34.95 -1.89
C THR A 4 23.36 34.12 -1.01
N ARG A 5 22.12 34.57 -0.81
CA ARG A 5 21.03 33.70 -0.37
C ARG A 5 20.89 32.60 -1.42
N SER A 6 21.38 31.41 -1.09
CA SER A 6 20.97 30.18 -1.74
C SER A 6 19.47 30.03 -1.49
N MET A 7 18.65 30.50 -2.43
CA MET A 7 17.25 30.08 -2.49
C MET A 7 17.28 28.58 -2.74
N GLY A 8 17.03 27.82 -1.68
CA GLY A 8 16.87 26.38 -1.75
C GLY A 8 15.90 26.06 -2.88
N ARG A 9 16.29 25.12 -3.72
CA ARG A 9 15.41 24.47 -4.69
C ARG A 9 14.16 24.06 -3.91
N ALA A 10 13.04 24.78 -4.09
CA ALA A 10 11.74 24.21 -3.81
C ALA A 10 11.57 23.12 -4.87
N GLU A 11 12.13 21.95 -4.57
CA GLU A 11 12.07 20.79 -5.43
C GLU A 11 10.59 20.43 -5.54
N LEU A 12 10.04 20.57 -6.75
CA LEU A 12 8.66 20.22 -7.06
C LEU A 12 8.39 18.79 -6.57
N ALA A 13 7.16 18.53 -6.09
CA ALA A 13 6.77 17.23 -5.55
C ALA A 13 7.28 16.07 -6.42
N GLN A 14 7.96 15.09 -5.80
CA GLN A 14 8.46 13.93 -6.51
C GLN A 14 7.30 13.04 -6.96
N LEU A 15 7.16 12.87 -8.27
CA LEU A 15 6.12 12.05 -8.87
C LEU A 15 6.65 10.64 -9.11
N ILE A 16 6.15 9.67 -8.33
CA ILE A 16 6.60 8.26 -8.44
C ILE A 16 5.77 7.49 -9.49
N ASP A 17 4.46 7.72 -9.53
CA ASP A 17 3.53 7.04 -10.45
C ASP A 17 2.64 8.06 -11.16
N ARG A 18 3.12 8.59 -12.29
CA ARG A 18 2.37 9.58 -13.07
C ARG A 18 1.09 8.99 -13.65
N ASP A 19 1.20 7.85 -14.32
CA ASP A 19 0.09 7.28 -15.07
C ASP A 19 -1.04 6.84 -14.12
N GLY A 20 -0.70 6.29 -12.95
CA GLY A 20 -1.68 5.99 -11.91
C GLY A 20 -2.34 7.24 -11.34
N LEU A 21 -1.63 8.36 -11.25
CA LEU A 21 -2.21 9.63 -10.80
C LEU A 21 -3.13 10.27 -11.84
N ASP A 22 -2.75 10.20 -13.11
CA ASP A 22 -3.55 10.71 -14.23
C ASP A 22 -4.83 9.88 -14.42
N ALA A 23 -4.77 8.56 -14.22
CA ALA A 23 -5.93 7.67 -14.30
C ALA A 23 -6.86 7.74 -13.08
N SER A 24 -6.45 8.41 -11.99
CA SER A 24 -7.19 8.35 -10.73
C SER A 24 -8.23 9.47 -10.59
N GLU A 25 -9.48 9.11 -10.89
CA GLU A 25 -10.62 10.03 -10.84
C GLU A 25 -11.56 9.81 -9.65
N GLY A 26 -11.44 8.70 -8.91
CA GLY A 26 -12.38 8.35 -7.85
C GLY A 26 -12.08 8.96 -6.48
N SER A 27 -12.46 8.22 -5.44
CA SER A 27 -12.50 8.67 -4.05
C SER A 27 -11.10 9.00 -3.49
N ARG A 28 -11.02 10.12 -2.76
CA ARG A 28 -9.76 10.63 -2.20
C ARG A 28 -9.87 10.79 -0.70
N GLY A 29 -9.10 9.99 0.04
CA GLY A 29 -8.96 10.08 1.48
C GLY A 29 -7.78 10.96 1.88
N ARG A 30 -7.86 11.56 3.07
CA ARG A 30 -6.78 12.29 3.75
C ARG A 30 -6.52 11.64 5.11
N LEU A 31 -5.25 11.44 5.43
CA LEU A 31 -4.77 10.95 6.72
C LEU A 31 -3.57 11.79 7.14
N ALA A 32 -3.67 12.49 8.26
CA ALA A 32 -2.54 13.20 8.85
C ALA A 32 -1.91 12.34 9.96
N ILE A 33 -0.59 12.20 9.91
CA ILE A 33 0.19 11.49 10.92
C ILE A 33 1.43 12.28 11.32
N ALA A 34 1.80 12.13 12.58
CA ALA A 34 3.04 12.61 13.16
C ALA A 34 4.04 11.46 13.29
N VAL A 35 5.32 11.78 13.09
CA VAL A 35 6.44 10.86 13.35
C VAL A 35 7.57 11.57 14.10
N PRO A 36 8.34 10.87 14.94
CA PRO A 36 9.55 11.42 15.55
C PRO A 36 10.53 11.92 14.51
N ALA A 37 11.06 13.13 14.67
CA ALA A 37 12.05 13.71 13.75
C ALA A 37 13.31 12.84 13.59
N ALA A 38 13.67 12.04 14.60
CA ALA A 38 14.74 11.06 14.49
C ALA A 38 14.45 9.97 13.44
N TRP A 39 13.20 9.53 13.30
CA TRP A 39 12.86 8.49 12.32
C TRP A 39 12.97 9.01 10.88
N ALA A 40 12.58 10.26 10.64
CA ALA A 40 12.72 10.92 9.34
C ALA A 40 14.19 11.09 8.96
N ARG A 41 15.03 11.61 9.88
CA ARG A 41 16.48 11.74 9.67
C ARG A 41 17.17 10.41 9.37
N ASP A 42 16.72 9.33 10.00
CA ASP A 42 17.23 7.98 9.74
C ASP A 42 16.72 7.38 8.41
N GLY A 43 15.79 8.05 7.72
CA GLY A 43 15.11 7.54 6.53
C GLY A 43 14.38 6.22 6.79
N ALA A 44 13.78 6.10 7.98
CA ALA A 44 13.21 4.86 8.49
C ALA A 44 12.01 4.37 7.67
N ASP A 45 11.86 3.05 7.59
CA ASP A 45 10.60 2.44 7.19
C ASP A 45 9.60 2.52 8.35
N ILE A 46 8.35 2.85 8.03
CA ILE A 46 7.23 2.86 8.96
C ILE A 46 6.08 2.02 8.44
N GLU A 47 5.30 1.47 9.36
CA GLU A 47 3.99 0.89 9.13
C GLU A 47 2.92 1.81 9.69
N ILE A 48 1.82 1.97 8.94
CA ILE A 48 0.68 2.80 9.28
C ILE A 48 -0.56 1.92 9.21
N ALA A 49 -1.17 1.65 10.37
CA ALA A 49 -2.51 1.07 10.44
C ALA A 49 -3.54 2.16 10.11
N VAL A 50 -3.97 2.24 8.85
CA VAL A 50 -4.90 3.28 8.42
C VAL A 50 -6.23 3.12 9.18
N PRO A 51 -6.91 4.19 9.62
CA PRO A 51 -8.22 4.06 10.25
C PRO A 51 -9.27 3.47 9.30
N ALA A 52 -10.28 2.78 9.84
CA ALA A 52 -11.37 2.22 9.04
C ALA A 52 -12.20 3.29 8.28
N ARG A 53 -12.11 4.55 8.72
CA ARG A 53 -12.65 5.73 8.03
C ARG A 53 -11.58 6.80 7.93
N VAL A 54 -11.35 7.28 6.72
CA VAL A 54 -10.41 8.38 6.44
C VAL A 54 -11.19 9.60 6.00
N THR A 55 -10.75 10.78 6.39
CA THR A 55 -11.41 12.05 6.05
C THR A 55 -11.46 12.21 4.53
N CYS A 56 -12.57 12.68 4.00
CA CYS A 56 -12.68 12.99 2.58
C CYS A 56 -11.78 14.20 2.25
N ALA A 57 -10.79 14.00 1.37
CA ALA A 57 -9.82 15.04 1.01
C ALA A 57 -10.42 16.20 0.21
N ARG A 58 -11.62 16.03 -0.36
CA ARG A 58 -12.30 17.06 -1.16
C ARG A 58 -13.09 18.06 -0.32
N CYS A 59 -13.63 17.62 0.82
CA CYS A 59 -14.50 18.44 1.68
C CYS A 59 -13.99 18.55 3.12
N ASP A 60 -12.82 17.99 3.39
CA ASP A 60 -12.14 18.00 4.70
C ASP A 60 -13.05 17.59 5.88
N GLY A 61 -13.94 16.62 5.64
CA GLY A 61 -14.87 16.12 6.67
C GLY A 61 -16.26 16.74 6.66
N GLY A 62 -16.50 17.81 5.90
CA GLY A 62 -17.80 18.51 5.86
C GLY A 62 -18.92 17.74 5.15
N GLY A 63 -18.58 16.81 4.27
CA GLY A 63 -19.53 16.05 3.47
C GLY A 63 -19.75 16.67 2.09
N CYS A 64 -19.57 15.88 1.04
CA CYS A 64 -19.87 16.24 -0.35
C CYS A 64 -20.40 15.01 -1.10
N ASP A 65 -20.88 15.20 -2.33
CA ASP A 65 -21.46 14.09 -3.10
C ASP A 65 -20.44 12.96 -3.37
N SER A 66 -19.15 13.28 -3.49
CA SER A 66 -18.08 12.28 -3.67
C SER A 66 -17.93 11.31 -2.49
N CYS A 67 -18.25 11.75 -1.26
CA CYS A 67 -18.25 10.89 -0.07
C CYS A 67 -19.67 10.56 0.41
N ALA A 68 -20.68 10.71 -0.46
CA ALA A 68 -22.09 10.54 -0.13
C ALA A 68 -22.50 11.31 1.14
N ARG A 69 -21.98 12.54 1.29
CA ARG A 69 -22.24 13.46 2.41
C ARG A 69 -21.82 12.96 3.80
N SER A 70 -21.03 11.88 3.87
CA SER A 70 -20.58 11.33 5.15
C SER A 70 -19.35 12.02 5.75
N GLY A 71 -18.65 12.84 4.95
CA GLY A 71 -17.39 13.47 5.34
C GLY A 71 -16.17 12.53 5.29
N ALA A 72 -16.35 11.24 5.04
CA ALA A 72 -15.27 10.26 5.09
C ALA A 72 -15.43 9.15 4.03
N HIS A 73 -14.33 8.48 3.72
CA HIS A 73 -14.31 7.25 2.92
C HIS A 73 -13.98 6.06 3.81
N ARG A 74 -14.53 4.89 3.46
CA ARG A 74 -14.22 3.64 4.16
C ARG A 74 -12.90 3.07 3.64
N ALA A 75 -12.09 2.52 4.53
CA ALA A 75 -10.97 1.65 4.21
C ALA A 75 -11.39 0.18 4.40
N PRO A 76 -10.59 -0.81 3.96
CA PRO A 76 -10.84 -2.23 4.23
C PRO A 76 -11.08 -2.52 5.73
N ALA A 77 -12.01 -3.44 6.03
CA ALA A 77 -12.41 -3.73 7.41
C ALA A 77 -11.32 -4.46 8.23
N GLU A 78 -10.50 -5.28 7.57
CA GLU A 78 -9.37 -5.97 8.19
C GLU A 78 -8.18 -5.00 8.36
N VAL A 79 -7.54 -5.01 9.54
CA VAL A 79 -6.40 -4.13 9.83
C VAL A 79 -5.25 -4.44 8.88
N ALA A 80 -4.93 -5.73 8.71
CA ALA A 80 -3.84 -6.15 7.83
C ALA A 80 -4.02 -5.66 6.38
N ALA A 81 -5.26 -5.60 5.90
CA ALA A 81 -5.59 -5.13 4.54
C ALA A 81 -5.55 -3.60 4.38
N ARG A 82 -5.43 -2.85 5.48
CA ARG A 82 -5.26 -1.39 5.49
C ARG A 82 -3.99 -0.91 6.19
N THR A 83 -3.04 -1.80 6.41
CA THR A 83 -1.70 -1.45 6.88
C THR A 83 -0.83 -1.10 5.69
N LEU A 84 -0.24 0.09 5.71
CA LEU A 84 0.65 0.57 4.66
C LEU A 84 2.08 0.64 5.19
N ARG A 85 3.05 0.21 4.38
CA ARG A 85 4.47 0.40 4.68
C ARG A 85 5.06 1.48 3.77
N LEU A 86 5.66 2.49 4.38
CA LEU A 86 6.25 3.64 3.68
C LEU A 86 7.66 3.89 4.18
N ARG A 87 8.55 4.34 3.30
CA ARG A 87 9.83 4.90 3.71
C ARG A 87 9.68 6.39 3.93
N LEU A 88 10.14 6.87 5.08
CA LEU A 88 10.09 8.30 5.38
C LEU A 88 11.06 9.09 4.49
N PRO A 89 10.62 10.24 3.94
CA PRO A 89 11.54 11.20 3.36
C PRO A 89 12.54 11.69 4.42
N PRO A 90 13.79 12.01 4.01
CA PRO A 90 14.85 12.41 4.94
C PRO A 90 14.60 13.77 5.62
N ASP A 91 13.69 14.58 5.06
CA ASP A 91 13.31 15.88 5.57
C ASP A 91 11.77 16.01 5.54
N LEU A 92 11.20 16.30 6.70
CA LEU A 92 9.77 16.56 6.89
C LEU A 92 9.51 18.03 7.29
N SER A 93 10.53 18.89 7.24
CA SER A 93 10.41 20.30 7.57
C SER A 93 9.39 20.99 6.65
N GLY A 94 8.42 21.68 7.25
CA GLY A 94 7.31 22.28 6.52
C GLY A 94 6.15 21.34 6.16
N GLY A 95 6.24 20.06 6.53
CA GLY A 95 5.22 19.04 6.27
C GLY A 95 5.31 18.47 4.85
N VAL A 96 5.13 17.16 4.74
CA VAL A 96 5.19 16.44 3.45
C VAL A 96 3.86 15.76 3.20
N THR A 97 3.31 15.87 1.99
CA THR A 97 2.14 15.10 1.58
C THR A 97 2.54 14.03 0.58
N LEU A 98 2.38 12.76 0.96
CA LEU A 98 2.52 11.62 0.06
C LEU A 98 1.17 11.30 -0.57
N ARG A 99 1.14 11.13 -1.89
CA ARG A 99 -0.07 10.70 -2.63
C ARG A 99 0.10 9.25 -3.04
N LEU A 100 -0.71 8.38 -2.43
CA LEU A 100 -0.73 6.95 -2.74
C LEU A 100 -1.93 6.65 -3.63
N VAL A 101 -1.67 6.09 -4.81
CA VAL A 101 -2.71 5.63 -5.74
C VAL A 101 -3.08 4.19 -5.40
N ARG A 102 -4.39 3.90 -5.34
CA ARG A 102 -4.97 2.59 -5.01
C ARG A 102 -4.27 1.93 -3.81
N PRO A 103 -4.20 2.61 -2.65
CA PRO A 103 -3.37 2.20 -1.51
C PRO A 103 -3.71 0.82 -0.95
N PHE A 104 -4.93 0.32 -1.19
CA PHE A 104 -5.39 -0.98 -0.70
C PHE A 104 -5.72 -1.96 -1.83
N GLY A 105 -5.19 -1.73 -3.04
CA GLY A 105 -5.43 -2.55 -4.23
C GLY A 105 -6.55 -2.02 -5.14
N GLU A 106 -6.71 -2.67 -6.29
CA GLU A 106 -7.53 -2.18 -7.41
C GLU A 106 -9.03 -2.13 -7.14
N HIS A 107 -9.54 -3.01 -6.30
CA HIS A 107 -10.97 -3.10 -5.97
C HIS A 107 -11.32 -2.42 -4.65
N ALA A 108 -10.37 -1.71 -4.04
CA ALA A 108 -10.61 -1.01 -2.81
C ALA A 108 -11.47 0.26 -3.04
N PRO A 109 -12.28 0.67 -2.05
CA PRO A 109 -13.16 1.84 -2.16
C PRO A 109 -12.43 3.20 -2.19
N LEU A 110 -11.10 3.21 -2.16
CA LEU A 110 -10.25 4.41 -2.12
C LEU A 110 -9.28 4.39 -3.29
N ASP A 111 -9.45 5.35 -4.20
CA ASP A 111 -8.58 5.51 -5.36
C ASP A 111 -7.29 6.25 -5.00
N GLN A 112 -7.35 7.22 -4.08
CA GLN A 112 -6.16 7.90 -3.56
C GLN A 112 -6.24 8.07 -2.05
N LEU A 113 -5.07 7.97 -1.41
CA LEU A 113 -4.87 8.41 -0.03
C LEU A 113 -3.75 9.44 0.01
N LEU A 114 -4.08 10.63 0.53
CA LEU A 114 -3.16 11.69 0.85
C LEU A 114 -2.68 11.47 2.29
N VAL A 115 -1.41 11.12 2.47
CA VAL A 115 -0.78 10.97 3.78
C VAL A 115 0.03 12.22 4.08
N GLU A 116 -0.44 13.03 5.02
CA GLU A 116 0.27 14.20 5.51
C GLU A 116 1.19 13.78 6.65
N LEU A 117 2.50 13.90 6.41
CA LEU A 117 3.57 13.63 7.35
C LEU A 117 4.00 14.94 7.98
N ARG A 118 4.05 14.96 9.31
CA ARG A 118 4.67 16.03 10.10
C ARG A 118 5.61 15.47 11.15
N GLU A 119 6.60 16.27 11.52
CA GLU A 119 7.45 15.96 12.67
C GLU A 119 6.72 16.27 13.97
N ASP A 120 6.92 15.41 14.97
CA ASP A 120 6.50 15.65 16.35
C ASP A 120 7.44 14.89 17.30
N SER A 121 7.23 15.02 18.60
CA SER A 121 7.93 14.30 19.66
C SER A 121 7.55 12.81 19.73
N ALA A 122 6.35 12.45 19.25
CA ALA A 122 5.81 11.10 19.30
C ALA A 122 5.14 10.70 17.97
N ALA A 123 5.13 9.39 17.69
CA ALA A 123 4.40 8.86 16.56
C ALA A 123 2.88 8.91 16.81
N SER A 124 2.10 9.17 15.75
CA SER A 124 0.65 9.05 15.83
C SER A 124 0.21 7.61 16.17
N PRO A 125 -0.96 7.42 16.80
CA PRO A 125 -1.50 6.08 17.04
C PRO A 125 -1.58 5.26 15.76
N GLY A 126 -1.17 3.99 15.84
CA GLY A 126 -1.13 3.08 14.69
C GLY A 126 0.05 3.29 13.74
N VAL A 127 0.99 4.19 14.06
CA VAL A 127 2.23 4.37 13.31
C VAL A 127 3.39 3.74 14.07
N HIS A 128 4.10 2.83 13.42
CA HIS A 128 5.19 2.07 14.02
C HIS A 128 6.42 2.12 13.14
N ARG A 129 7.61 2.28 13.73
CA ARG A 129 8.87 2.11 13.01
C ARG A 129 9.08 0.62 12.73
N VAL A 130 9.39 0.28 11.49
CA VAL A 130 9.82 -1.07 11.12
C VAL A 130 11.31 -1.18 11.38
N THR A 131 11.69 -2.07 12.29
CA THR A 131 13.10 -2.43 12.46
C THR A 131 13.51 -3.29 11.27
N PRO A 132 14.51 -2.89 10.47
CA PRO A 132 15.01 -3.77 9.42
C PRO A 132 15.53 -5.06 10.07
N PRO A 133 15.30 -6.24 9.45
CA PRO A 133 15.85 -7.47 9.97
C PRO A 133 17.39 -7.34 10.06
N PRO A 134 18.03 -7.87 11.11
CA PRO A 134 19.48 -7.81 11.24
C PRO A 134 20.13 -8.43 10.01
N SER A 135 21.14 -7.77 9.44
CA SER A 135 21.78 -8.16 8.18
C SER A 135 22.29 -9.61 8.16
N ASP A 136 22.63 -10.17 9.33
CA ASP A 136 23.09 -11.55 9.49
C ASP A 136 21.98 -12.60 9.27
N ALA A 137 20.71 -12.19 9.24
CA ALA A 137 19.58 -13.05 8.91
C ALA A 137 19.46 -13.27 7.39
N LEU A 138 19.82 -12.27 6.58
CA LEU A 138 19.85 -12.39 5.10
C LEU A 138 21.06 -13.19 4.61
N ALA A 139 22.16 -13.21 5.38
CA ALA A 139 23.34 -14.01 5.08
C ALA A 139 23.13 -15.53 5.29
N ARG A 140 22.07 -15.93 6.01
CA ARG A 140 21.69 -17.33 6.28
C ARG A 140 20.56 -17.82 5.37
N SER A 141 20.65 -17.56 4.07
CA SER A 141 20.06 -18.47 3.10
C SER A 141 21.14 -19.50 2.73
N PRO A 142 21.19 -20.70 3.37
CA PRO A 142 22.02 -21.76 2.83
C PRO A 142 21.50 -22.07 1.43
N GLY A 143 22.38 -21.91 0.45
CA GLY A 143 22.10 -22.37 -0.90
C GLY A 143 21.68 -23.84 -0.84
N ALA A 144 20.41 -24.10 -1.12
CA ALA A 144 19.96 -25.43 -1.54
C ALA A 144 20.47 -25.66 -2.97
N SER A 145 21.79 -25.80 -3.08
CA SER A 145 22.50 -26.33 -4.24
C SER A 145 23.24 -27.57 -3.77
N GLY A 146 22.85 -28.73 -4.29
CA GLY A 146 23.65 -29.95 -4.23
C GLY A 146 22.96 -31.15 -3.58
N GLY A 147 22.10 -31.84 -4.31
CA GLY A 147 21.45 -33.06 -3.83
C GLY A 147 20.89 -33.97 -4.94
N GLY A 148 21.75 -34.45 -5.84
CA GLY A 148 21.57 -35.75 -6.50
C GLY A 148 20.58 -35.87 -7.66
N PHE A 149 21.07 -35.65 -8.88
CA PHE A 149 20.53 -36.35 -10.05
C PHE A 149 20.83 -37.85 -9.90
N ARG A 150 19.86 -38.63 -9.40
CA ARG A 150 19.79 -40.06 -9.71
C ARG A 150 18.81 -40.26 -10.85
N ARG A 151 19.36 -40.57 -12.03
CA ARG A 151 18.68 -41.29 -13.10
C ARG A 151 17.93 -42.49 -12.51
N LEU A 152 16.64 -42.56 -12.77
CA LEU A 152 15.92 -43.80 -13.03
C LEU A 152 14.78 -43.43 -13.98
N GLY A 153 14.99 -43.74 -15.25
CA GLY A 153 13.91 -43.75 -16.21
C GLY A 153 13.00 -44.95 -15.92
N ALA A 154 11.70 -44.73 -16.03
CA ALA A 154 10.77 -45.67 -16.63
C ALA A 154 9.49 -44.91 -16.98
N GLU A 155 9.07 -45.16 -18.20
CA GLU A 155 7.92 -44.64 -18.93
C GLU A 155 6.59 -44.60 -18.15
N LEU A 156 5.71 -43.68 -18.51
CA LEU A 156 4.33 -43.96 -18.96
C LEU A 156 3.52 -42.64 -19.14
N GLY A 157 3.10 -42.39 -20.38
CA GLY A 157 1.78 -41.81 -20.74
C GLY A 157 1.49 -40.32 -20.49
N ALA A 158 1.47 -39.52 -21.57
CA ALA A 158 0.51 -38.41 -21.72
C ALA A 158 -0.87 -38.95 -22.15
N PRO A 159 -1.98 -38.16 -22.27
CA PRO A 159 -2.34 -36.83 -21.74
C PRO A 159 -3.72 -36.83 -21.02
N ALA A 160 -4.01 -35.92 -20.08
CA ALA A 160 -5.38 -35.71 -19.58
C ALA A 160 -5.65 -34.25 -19.19
N VAL A 161 -5.65 -33.39 -20.20
CA VAL A 161 -6.51 -32.20 -20.22
C VAL A 161 -7.94 -32.71 -20.47
N ILE A 162 -8.95 -32.04 -19.89
CA ILE A 162 -10.42 -32.28 -20.02
C ILE A 162 -11.03 -33.21 -18.95
N ALA A 163 -11.28 -32.71 -17.74
CA ALA A 163 -12.23 -33.35 -16.80
C ALA A 163 -12.82 -32.40 -15.73
N THR A 164 -13.14 -31.14 -16.06
CA THR A 164 -13.81 -30.25 -15.09
C THR A 164 -14.97 -29.43 -15.66
N LEU A 165 -15.48 -29.80 -16.84
CA LEU A 165 -16.66 -29.16 -17.47
C LEU A 165 -17.94 -30.02 -17.43
N ALA A 166 -17.91 -31.24 -16.89
CA ALA A 166 -19.08 -32.11 -16.83
C ALA A 166 -19.92 -31.98 -15.54
N ALA A 167 -19.45 -31.23 -14.52
CA ALA A 167 -20.16 -31.14 -13.24
C ALA A 167 -21.25 -30.05 -13.17
N ILE A 168 -21.23 -29.04 -14.06
CA ILE A 168 -22.19 -27.91 -14.00
C ILE A 168 -23.48 -28.20 -14.79
N ALA A 169 -23.45 -29.06 -15.81
CA ALA A 169 -24.64 -29.37 -16.62
C ALA A 169 -25.66 -30.27 -15.89
N ALA A 170 -25.24 -31.06 -14.90
CA ALA A 170 -26.15 -31.96 -14.17
C ALA A 170 -26.99 -31.25 -13.09
N VAL A 171 -26.52 -30.10 -12.58
CA VAL A 171 -27.23 -29.37 -11.49
C VAL A 171 -28.32 -28.45 -12.04
N LEU A 172 -28.17 -27.90 -13.24
CA LEU A 172 -29.18 -27.04 -13.88
C LEU A 172 -30.37 -27.83 -14.46
N GLY A 173 -30.18 -29.09 -14.85
CA GLY A 173 -31.27 -29.95 -15.33
C GLY A 173 -32.26 -30.37 -14.23
N LEU A 174 -31.81 -30.42 -12.97
CA LEU A 174 -32.66 -30.85 -11.85
C LEU A 174 -33.49 -29.72 -11.22
N LEU A 175 -33.12 -28.45 -11.46
CA LEU A 175 -33.78 -27.28 -10.86
C LEU A 175 -34.84 -26.60 -11.76
N LEU A 176 -34.88 -26.95 -13.05
CA LEU A 176 -35.84 -26.40 -14.03
C LEU A 176 -36.93 -27.41 -14.45
N GLY A 177 -36.96 -28.61 -13.84
CA GLY A 177 -37.82 -29.72 -14.25
C GLY A 177 -38.83 -30.22 -13.20
N ARG A 178 -39.21 -29.42 -12.19
CA ARG A 178 -40.33 -29.73 -11.29
C ARG A 178 -41.31 -28.59 -11.20
#